data_AF-A0A7C1CZK0-F1
#
_entry.id   AF-A0A7C1CZK0-F1
#
_cell.length_a   1.000
_cell.length_b   1.000
_cell.length_c   1.000
_cell.angle_alpha   90.00
_cell.angle_beta   90.00
_cell.angle_gamma   90.00
#
_symmetry.space_group_name_H-M   'P 1'
#
loop_
_entity.id
_entity.type
_entity.pdbx_description
1 polymer ?
#
loop_
_entity_poly.entity_id
_entity_poly.type
_entity_poly.pdbx_seq_one_letter_code
_entity_poly.pdbx_strand_id
1 'polypeptide(L)'
;MKIQGEKIIDLMRGCLTEISNTLRELRQQADEVDAQSFPIVKNGVMFSLDMNLATIHMLGMKLMDAQPGGEVELSQPERILIGMASTFMRDDIAQLIEDALEGYSVSDARVEDVLARTEVQSGDSVH
;
A
#
# COMPACT_ATOMS: atom_id res chain seq x y z
N MET A 1 18.18 -3.56 3.66
CA MET A 1 18.17 -2.08 3.80
C MET A 1 17.08 -1.75 4.79
N LYS A 2 17.38 -0.90 5.76
CA LYS A 2 16.56 -0.68 6.94
C LYS A 2 15.87 0.68 6.84
N ILE A 3 14.55 0.68 6.99
CA ILE A 3 13.71 1.86 7.03
C ILE A 3 13.45 2.18 8.50
N GLN A 4 13.50 3.47 8.84
CA GLN A 4 13.30 3.96 10.21
C GLN A 4 12.20 5.02 10.24
N GLY A 5 11.36 4.97 11.27
CA GLY A 5 10.26 5.88 11.53
C GLY A 5 8.93 5.13 11.66
N GLU A 6 8.24 5.35 12.78
CA GLU A 6 6.95 4.72 13.05
C GLU A 6 5.90 5.15 12.03
N LYS A 7 5.86 6.46 11.71
CA LYS A 7 4.83 7.00 10.82
C LYS A 7 5.04 6.65 9.36
N ILE A 8 6.28 6.52 8.91
CA ILE A 8 6.54 6.08 7.53
C ILE A 8 6.19 4.59 7.35
N ILE A 9 6.43 3.76 8.37
CA ILE A 9 6.00 2.36 8.38
C ILE A 9 4.47 2.27 8.37
N ASP A 10 3.79 3.10 9.16
CA ASP A 10 2.33 3.17 9.18
C ASP A 10 1.76 3.66 7.84
N LEU A 11 2.40 4.65 7.21
CA LEU A 11 2.02 5.15 5.88
C LEU A 11 2.12 4.05 4.81
N MET A 12 3.22 3.27 4.82
CA MET A 12 3.36 2.11 3.93
C MET A 12 2.26 1.07 4.17
N ARG A 13 1.87 0.84 5.43
CA ARG A 13 0.77 -0.06 5.77
C ARG A 13 -0.59 0.46 5.28
N GLY A 14 -0.83 1.77 5.41
CA GLY A 14 -2.01 2.44 4.85
C GLY A 14 -2.11 2.23 3.34
N CYS A 15 -1.00 2.44 2.63
CA CYS A 15 -0.91 2.20 1.18
C CYS A 15 -1.26 0.75 0.81
N LEU A 16 -0.70 -0.24 1.51
CA LEU A 16 -1.03 -1.66 1.29
C LEU A 16 -2.50 -1.98 1.59
N THR A 17 -3.11 -1.28 2.54
CA THR A 17 -4.54 -1.45 2.88
C THR A 17 -5.43 -0.99 1.74
N GLU A 18 -5.13 0.16 1.12
CA GLU A 18 -5.88 0.66 -0.04
C GLU A 18 -5.78 -0.29 -1.24
N ILE A 19 -4.57 -0.78 -1.54
CA ILE A 19 -4.39 -1.78 -2.60
C ILE A 19 -5.12 -3.08 -2.26
N SER A 20 -5.08 -3.54 -1.01
CA SER A 20 -5.81 -4.75 -0.60
C SER A 20 -7.32 -4.61 -0.81
N ASN A 21 -7.90 -3.45 -0.47
CA ASN A 21 -9.31 -3.18 -0.70
C ASN A 21 -9.66 -3.22 -2.20
N THR A 22 -8.85 -2.54 -3.03
CA THR A 22 -9.02 -2.54 -4.49
C THR A 22 -8.95 -3.97 -5.06
N LEU A 23 -8.00 -4.79 -4.63
CA LEU A 23 -7.89 -6.17 -5.08
C LEU A 23 -9.06 -7.04 -4.62
N ARG A 24 -9.63 -6.80 -3.42
CA ARG A 24 -10.84 -7.50 -2.96
C ARG A 24 -12.04 -7.15 -3.82
N GLU A 25 -12.21 -5.89 -4.19
CA GLU A 25 -13.26 -5.44 -5.09
C GLU A 25 -13.12 -6.08 -6.48
N LEU A 26 -11.92 -6.05 -7.06
CA LEU A 26 -11.64 -6.71 -8.35
C LEU A 26 -11.90 -8.21 -8.30
N ARG A 27 -11.57 -8.86 -7.17
CA ARG A 27 -11.85 -10.28 -6.96
C ARG A 27 -13.35 -10.55 -6.91
N GLN A 28 -14.12 -9.72 -6.21
CA GLN A 28 -15.58 -9.84 -6.19
C GLN A 28 -16.17 -9.67 -7.59
N GLN A 29 -15.75 -8.63 -8.32
CA GLN A 29 -16.18 -8.40 -9.70
C GLN A 29 -15.84 -9.57 -10.62
N ALA A 30 -14.64 -10.14 -10.49
CA ALA A 30 -14.23 -11.32 -11.25
C ALA A 30 -15.07 -12.57 -10.92
N ASP A 31 -15.54 -12.70 -9.68
CA ASP A 31 -16.42 -13.79 -9.26
C ASP A 31 -17.84 -13.67 -9.84
N GLU A 32 -18.32 -12.44 -10.03
CA GLU A 32 -19.62 -12.14 -10.65
C GLU A 32 -19.64 -12.37 -12.16
N VAL A 33 -18.47 -12.47 -12.82
CA VAL A 33 -18.39 -12.82 -14.25
C VAL A 33 -18.90 -14.24 -14.48
N ASP A 34 -19.79 -14.40 -15.47
CA ASP A 34 -20.32 -15.70 -15.87
C ASP A 34 -19.20 -16.68 -16.24
N ALA A 35 -19.08 -17.74 -15.44
CA ALA A 35 -18.04 -18.74 -15.57
C ALA A 35 -18.18 -19.60 -16.84
N GLN A 36 -19.38 -19.64 -17.46
CA GLN A 36 -19.60 -20.43 -18.67
C GLN A 36 -18.95 -19.83 -19.90
N SER A 37 -18.78 -18.51 -19.92
CA SER A 37 -18.23 -17.79 -21.05
C SER A 37 -16.71 -17.95 -21.18
N PHE A 38 -15.95 -17.94 -20.07
CA PHE A 38 -14.48 -18.04 -20.07
C PHE A 38 -13.88 -18.68 -18.80
N PRO A 39 -14.09 -19.98 -18.53
CA PRO A 39 -13.75 -20.61 -17.24
C PRO A 39 -12.24 -20.61 -16.93
N ILE A 40 -11.37 -20.83 -17.93
CA ILE A 40 -9.91 -20.85 -17.73
C ILE A 40 -9.38 -19.46 -17.36
N VAL A 41 -9.86 -18.43 -18.07
CA VAL A 41 -9.45 -17.04 -17.82
C VAL A 41 -9.92 -16.59 -16.44
N LYS A 42 -11.19 -16.87 -16.09
CA LYS A 42 -11.73 -16.57 -14.76
C LYS A 42 -10.88 -17.21 -13.65
N ASN A 43 -10.60 -18.50 -13.76
CA ASN A 43 -9.79 -19.21 -12.76
C ASN A 43 -8.37 -18.64 -12.65
N GLY A 44 -7.73 -18.31 -13.78
CA GLY A 44 -6.41 -17.69 -13.80
C GLY A 44 -6.38 -16.32 -13.13
N VAL A 45 -7.38 -15.47 -13.40
CA VAL A 45 -7.54 -14.15 -12.77
C VAL A 45 -7.77 -14.30 -11.26
N MET A 46 -8.70 -15.16 -10.84
CA MET A 46 -9.00 -15.40 -9.43
C MET A 46 -7.77 -15.87 -8.67
N PHE A 47 -7.02 -16.83 -9.23
CA PHE A 47 -5.78 -17.30 -8.63
C PHE A 47 -4.75 -16.18 -8.49
N SER A 48 -4.56 -15.36 -9.52
CA SER A 48 -3.62 -14.23 -9.45
C SER A 48 -4.01 -13.21 -8.38
N LEU A 49 -5.31 -12.92 -8.24
CA LEU A 49 -5.82 -11.99 -7.22
C LEU A 49 -5.62 -12.55 -5.81
N ASP A 50 -5.89 -13.84 -5.60
CA ASP A 50 -5.69 -14.52 -4.31
C ASP A 50 -4.20 -14.51 -3.92
N MET A 51 -3.30 -14.77 -4.86
CA MET A 51 -1.85 -14.71 -4.62
C MET A 51 -1.40 -13.29 -4.24
N ASN A 52 -1.86 -12.27 -4.98
CA ASN A 52 -1.50 -10.88 -4.68
C ASN A 52 -2.06 -10.43 -3.32
N LEU A 53 -3.30 -10.81 -2.98
CA LEU A 53 -3.89 -10.54 -1.67
C LEU A 53 -3.10 -11.19 -0.54
N ALA A 54 -2.68 -12.45 -0.71
CA ALA A 54 -1.84 -13.13 0.27
C ALA A 54 -0.48 -12.43 0.45
N THR A 55 0.18 -12.05 -0.65
CA THR A 55 1.45 -11.32 -0.61
C THR A 55 1.33 -9.97 0.12
N ILE A 56 0.32 -9.17 -0.22
CA ILE A 56 0.06 -7.87 0.42
C ILE A 56 -0.27 -8.07 1.91
N HIS A 57 -1.05 -9.09 2.25
CA HIS A 57 -1.39 -9.37 3.63
C HIS A 57 -0.16 -9.75 4.47
N MET A 58 0.72 -10.61 3.95
CA MET A 58 1.97 -10.97 4.63
C MET A 58 2.88 -9.75 4.84
N LEU A 59 3.00 -8.90 3.83
CA LEU A 59 3.79 -7.68 3.96
C LEU A 59 3.15 -6.69 4.95
N GLY A 60 1.83 -6.56 4.94
CA GLY A 60 1.09 -5.76 5.90
C GLY A 60 1.30 -6.22 7.35
N MET A 61 1.31 -7.55 7.60
CA MET A 61 1.63 -8.10 8.92
C MET A 61 3.07 -7.77 9.33
N LYS A 62 4.04 -7.93 8.41
CA LYS A 62 5.43 -7.58 8.67
C LYS A 62 5.61 -6.11 9.05
N LEU A 63 4.93 -5.19 8.34
CA LEU A 63 4.94 -3.77 8.68
C LEU A 63 4.27 -3.49 10.03
N MET A 64 3.16 -4.17 10.32
CA MET A 64 2.45 -4.05 11.59
C MET A 64 3.31 -4.50 12.78
N ASP A 65 4.04 -5.60 12.66
CA ASP A 65 4.94 -6.11 13.71
C ASP A 65 6.15 -5.18 13.91
N ALA A 66 6.61 -4.54 12.83
CA ALA A 66 7.75 -3.61 12.83
C ALA A 66 7.41 -2.21 13.37
N GLN A 67 6.15 -1.77 13.23
CA GLN A 67 5.72 -0.40 13.54
C GLN A 67 6.05 0.03 14.99
N PRO A 68 5.81 -0.78 16.05
CA PRO A 68 6.16 -0.40 17.42
C PRO A 68 7.67 -0.24 17.65
N GLY A 69 8.50 -0.90 16.83
CA GLY A 69 9.96 -0.77 16.86
C GLY A 69 10.47 0.42 16.05
N GLY A 70 9.60 1.08 15.26
CA GLY A 70 9.97 2.17 14.37
C GLY A 70 10.98 1.75 13.30
N GLU A 71 11.06 0.46 12.98
CA GLU A 71 12.11 -0.08 12.12
C GLU A 71 11.67 -1.32 11.36
N VAL A 72 11.90 -1.34 10.04
CA VAL A 72 11.67 -2.53 9.20
C VAL A 72 12.80 -2.77 8.21
N GLU A 73 13.17 -4.05 8.04
CA GLU A 73 14.02 -4.49 6.93
C GLU A 73 13.17 -5.13 5.82
N LEU A 74 13.27 -4.57 4.62
CA LEU A 74 12.57 -5.05 3.44
C LEU A 74 13.54 -5.70 2.45
N SER A 75 13.15 -6.86 1.94
CA SER A 75 13.74 -7.48 0.78
C SER A 75 13.46 -6.67 -0.49
N GLN A 76 14.22 -6.92 -1.56
CA GLN A 76 14.03 -6.20 -2.82
C GLN A 76 12.62 -6.37 -3.41
N PRO A 77 12.00 -7.57 -3.43
CA PRO A 77 10.62 -7.71 -3.91
C PRO A 77 9.61 -6.91 -3.08
N GLU A 78 9.75 -6.87 -1.75
CA GLU A 78 8.86 -6.10 -0.88
C GLU A 78 8.99 -4.59 -1.13
N ARG A 79 10.22 -4.10 -1.35
CA ARG A 79 10.46 -2.70 -1.73
C ARG A 79 9.80 -2.34 -3.04
N ILE A 80 9.94 -3.20 -4.06
CA ILE A 80 9.32 -2.98 -5.37
C ILE A 80 7.80 -2.94 -5.22
N LEU A 81 7.22 -3.87 -4.45
CA LEU A 81 5.78 -3.93 -4.25
C LEU A 81 5.26 -2.66 -3.56
N ILE A 82 5.92 -2.18 -2.51
CA ILE A 82 5.54 -0.94 -1.83
C ILE A 82 5.71 0.27 -2.75
N GLY A 83 6.82 0.36 -3.49
CA GLY A 83 7.05 1.46 -4.43
C GLY A 83 6.04 1.47 -5.58
N MET A 84 5.60 0.31 -6.06
CA MET A 84 4.50 0.23 -7.02
C MET A 84 3.17 0.66 -6.40
N ALA A 85 2.88 0.19 -5.17
CA ALA A 85 1.67 0.57 -4.46
C ALA A 85 1.61 2.09 -4.19
N SER A 86 2.75 2.73 -3.89
CA SER A 86 2.81 4.16 -3.60
C SER A 86 2.44 5.04 -4.81
N THR A 87 2.60 4.54 -6.04
CA THR A 87 2.20 5.28 -7.25
C THR A 87 0.69 5.54 -7.37
N PHE A 88 -0.13 4.83 -6.59
CA PHE A 88 -1.57 5.07 -6.51
C PHE A 88 -1.95 6.08 -5.43
N MET A 89 -0.99 6.51 -4.62
CA MET A 89 -1.19 7.50 -3.57
C MET A 89 -1.03 8.92 -4.14
N ARG A 90 -1.37 9.93 -3.33
CA ARG A 90 -1.05 11.33 -3.65
C ARG A 90 0.47 11.52 -3.79
N ASP A 91 0.91 12.35 -4.73
CA ASP A 91 2.33 12.52 -5.09
C ASP A 91 3.27 12.78 -3.90
N ASP A 92 2.84 13.59 -2.92
CA ASP A 92 3.67 13.88 -1.74
C ASP A 92 3.78 12.70 -0.76
N ILE A 93 2.76 11.85 -0.64
CA ILE A 93 2.78 10.59 0.09
C ILE A 93 3.67 9.59 -0.64
N ALA A 94 3.52 9.50 -1.97
CA ALA A 94 4.34 8.64 -2.80
C ALA A 94 5.83 8.99 -2.63
N GLN A 95 6.17 10.28 -2.65
CA GLN A 95 7.53 10.75 -2.45
C GLN A 95 8.09 10.39 -1.07
N LEU A 96 7.28 10.45 0.00
CA LEU A 96 7.74 10.02 1.34
C LEU A 96 8.13 8.54 1.34
N ILE A 97 7.32 7.70 0.69
CA ILE A 97 7.55 6.27 0.59
C ILE A 97 8.79 6.00 -0.26
N GLU A 98 8.91 6.64 -1.43
CA GLU A 98 10.08 6.52 -2.31
C GLU A 98 11.36 6.93 -1.59
N ASP A 99 11.36 8.07 -0.89
CA ASP A 99 12.53 8.54 -0.15
C ASP A 99 12.99 7.51 0.89
N ALA A 100 12.05 6.91 1.63
CA ALA A 100 12.33 5.86 2.59
C ALA A 100 12.85 4.58 1.91
N LEU A 101 12.30 4.22 0.74
CA LEU A 101 12.73 3.08 -0.07
C LEU A 101 14.10 3.30 -0.73
N GLU A 102 14.55 4.53 -0.90
CA GLU A 102 15.90 4.89 -1.34
C GLU A 102 16.91 4.98 -0.18
N GLY A 103 16.42 4.96 1.06
CA GLY A 103 17.23 4.98 2.27
C GLY A 103 17.47 6.38 2.82
N TYR A 104 16.74 7.39 2.35
CA TYR A 104 16.74 8.71 2.98
C TYR A 104 15.97 8.68 4.30
N SER A 105 16.38 9.54 5.23
CA SER A 105 15.68 9.71 6.50
C SER A 105 14.36 10.45 6.26
N VAL A 106 13.26 9.84 6.71
CA VAL A 106 11.92 10.43 6.71
C VAL A 106 11.48 10.57 8.15
N SER A 107 11.43 11.81 8.65
CA SER A 107 11.04 12.06 10.04
C SER A 107 9.52 12.00 10.21
N ASP A 108 9.07 11.60 11.40
CA ASP A 108 7.64 11.56 11.73
C ASP A 108 6.97 12.94 11.56
N ALA A 109 7.68 14.03 11.89
CA ALA A 109 7.20 15.40 11.69
C ALA A 109 6.97 15.73 10.20
N ARG A 110 7.80 15.21 9.29
CA ARG A 110 7.62 15.38 7.85
C ARG A 110 6.39 14.61 7.37
N VAL A 111 6.18 13.40 7.88
CA VAL A 111 4.98 12.60 7.57
C VAL A 111 3.72 13.32 8.07
N GLU A 112 3.74 13.83 9.30
CA GLU A 112 2.63 14.59 9.89
C GLU A 112 2.26 15.84 9.09
N ASP A 113 3.25 16.64 8.68
CA ASP A 113 3.01 17.84 7.89
C ASP A 113 2.32 17.51 6.55
N VAL A 114 2.78 16.45 5.87
CA VAL A 114 2.16 15.99 4.61
C VAL A 114 0.73 15.48 4.85
N LEU A 115 0.51 14.73 5.92
CA LEU A 115 -0.84 14.22 6.26
C LEU A 115 -1.79 15.36 6.64
N ALA A 116 -1.34 16.36 7.38
CA ALA A 116 -2.16 17.51 7.79
C ALA A 116 -2.65 18.36 6.60
N ARG A 117 -1.85 18.45 5.53
CA ARG A 117 -2.26 19.15 4.28
C ARG A 117 -3.47 18.49 3.60
N THR A 118 -3.72 17.21 3.87
CA THR A 118 -4.90 16.46 3.39
C THR A 118 -6.20 16.96 3.99
N GLU A 119 -6.18 17.32 5.28
CA GLU A 119 -7.37 17.73 6.01
C GLU A 119 -7.84 19.13 5.58
N VAL A 120 -6.91 20.00 5.20
CA VAL A 120 -7.21 21.39 4.79
C VAL A 120 -7.86 21.43 3.40
N GLN A 121 -7.43 20.60 2.45
CA GLN A 121 -8.02 20.56 1.10
C GLN A 121 -9.42 19.93 1.05
N SER A 122 -9.77 19.12 2.05
CA SER A 122 -11.10 18.48 2.17
C SER A 122 -12.18 19.44 2.71
N GLY A 123 -11.78 20.62 3.21
CA GLY A 123 -12.66 21.61 3.81
C GLY A 123 -13.19 22.70 2.87
N ASP A 124 -12.67 22.81 1.64
CA ASP A 124 -12.98 23.93 0.72
C ASP A 124 -14.06 23.59 -0.34
N SER A 125 -14.73 22.44 -0.24
CA SER A 125 -15.82 22.04 -1.15
C SER A 125 -17.21 22.16 -0.50
N VAL A 126 -17.51 23.36 0.03
CA VAL A 126 -18.88 23.85 0.18
C VAL A 126 -18.89 25.34 -0.10
N HIS A 127 -19.19 25.75 -1.34
CA HIS A 127 -19.97 26.94 -1.69
C HIS A 127 -20.33 26.94 -3.17
#